data_AF-A0A8J4YIW9-F1
#
_entry.id   AF-A0A8J4YIW9-F1
#
_cell.length_a   1.000
_cell.length_b   1.000
_cell.length_c   1.000
_cell.angle_alpha   90.00
_cell.angle_beta   90.00
_cell.angle_gamma   90.00
#
_symmetry.space_group_name_H-M   'P 1'
#
loop_
_entity.id
_entity.type
_entity.pdbx_description
1 polymer ?
#
loop_
_entity_poly.entity_id
_entity_poly.type
_entity_poly.pdbx_seq_one_letter_code
_entity_poly.pdbx_strand_id
1 'polypeptide(L)'
;MDPSIDVVTLIFDRYDREQSIKSTERHRRGMMDSGFNYQIQGNRDVPNYRNFLKTSTNKASLASFICQYICDNGQDLLPADKSVVLAGGFEDGEGVKVLNEVGVSSLEGLYSTQEEADTRLVLHAIMLSRDHPRIIIRCDDTDVLVLLVYYWSRGALADEVYACWALREIRLKGTIHTCSPYQYQTRQSSMQVITSRACSVRM
;
A
#
# COMPACT_ATOMS: atom_id res chain seq x y z
N MET A 1 8.48 14.99 -18.99
CA MET A 1 8.83 13.59 -18.73
C MET A 1 8.16 13.19 -17.43
N ASP A 2 7.38 12.11 -17.44
CA ASP A 2 6.88 11.55 -16.19
C ASP A 2 8.07 11.15 -15.30
N PRO A 3 7.95 11.30 -13.97
CA PRO A 3 9.01 10.90 -13.08
C PRO A 3 9.25 9.39 -13.20
N SER A 4 10.51 9.01 -13.39
CA SER A 4 10.95 7.62 -13.36
C SER A 4 10.64 7.02 -11.99
N ILE A 5 9.90 5.91 -11.94
CA ILE A 5 9.61 5.18 -10.70
C ILE A 5 10.65 4.08 -10.56
N ASP A 6 11.49 4.12 -9.53
CA ASP A 6 12.58 3.15 -9.33
C ASP A 6 12.11 1.86 -8.64
N VAL A 7 11.25 2.01 -7.63
CA VAL A 7 10.75 0.90 -6.81
C VAL A 7 9.23 0.99 -6.71
N VAL A 8 8.55 -0.13 -6.96
CA VAL A 8 7.12 -0.28 -6.70
C VAL A 8 6.94 -1.23 -5.52
N THR A 9 6.23 -0.80 -4.48
CA THR A 9 5.95 -1.64 -3.31
C THR A 9 4.47 -2.01 -3.25
N LEU A 10 4.17 -3.30 -3.19
CA LEU A 10 2.83 -3.85 -3.00
C LEU A 10 2.74 -4.52 -1.63
N ILE A 11 1.83 -4.02 -0.80
CA ILE A 11 1.63 -4.47 0.58
C ILE A 11 0.21 -4.98 0.73
N PHE A 12 0.09 -6.19 1.27
CA PHE A 12 -1.20 -6.81 1.58
C PHE A 12 -1.40 -6.99 3.08
N ASP A 13 -2.67 -6.99 3.49
CA ASP A 13 -3.07 -7.38 4.83
C ASP A 13 -2.77 -8.85 5.10
N ARG A 14 -2.53 -9.17 6.38
CA ARG A 14 -2.23 -10.52 6.87
C ARG A 14 -3.09 -10.85 8.09
N TYR A 15 -3.89 -11.89 7.97
CA TYR A 15 -4.78 -12.39 9.03
C TYR A 15 -4.67 -13.90 9.19
N ASP A 16 -3.45 -14.40 9.10
CA ASP A 16 -3.06 -15.80 9.21
C ASP A 16 -2.97 -16.28 10.68
N ARG A 17 -2.94 -15.36 11.65
CA ARG A 17 -2.91 -15.68 13.08
C ARG A 17 -4.31 -15.99 13.64
N GLU A 18 -4.41 -17.06 14.44
CA GLU A 18 -5.67 -17.49 15.08
C GLU A 18 -6.32 -16.38 15.92
N GLN A 19 -5.49 -15.57 16.61
CA GLN A 19 -5.92 -14.39 17.36
C GLN A 19 -5.64 -13.08 16.61
N SER A 20 -5.89 -13.04 15.30
CA SER A 20 -5.75 -11.79 14.56
C SER A 20 -6.68 -10.70 15.09
N ILE A 21 -6.23 -9.45 15.03
CA ILE A 21 -7.01 -8.29 15.49
C ILE A 21 -8.37 -8.23 14.76
N LYS A 22 -8.36 -8.65 13.49
CA LYS A 22 -9.55 -8.62 12.62
C LYS A 22 -10.54 -9.74 12.90
N SER A 23 -10.12 -10.91 13.41
CA SER A 23 -11.08 -11.99 13.76
C SER A 23 -11.94 -11.56 14.95
N THR A 24 -11.32 -10.92 15.94
CA THR A 24 -11.98 -10.33 17.10
C THR A 24 -12.97 -9.24 16.70
N GLU A 25 -12.56 -8.31 15.83
CA GLU A 25 -13.44 -7.24 15.37
C GLU A 25 -14.63 -7.74 14.54
N ARG A 26 -14.44 -8.77 13.70
CA ARG A 26 -15.55 -9.38 12.93
C ARG A 26 -16.55 -10.08 13.83
N HIS A 27 -16.06 -10.79 14.84
CA HIS A 27 -16.91 -11.41 15.85
C HIS A 27 -17.74 -10.34 16.59
N ARG A 28 -17.11 -9.22 16.99
CA ARG A 28 -17.80 -8.08 17.61
C ARG A 28 -18.87 -7.47 16.71
N ARG A 29 -18.65 -7.45 15.38
CA ARG A 29 -19.62 -6.96 14.38
C ARG A 29 -20.70 -7.98 14.01
N GLY A 30 -20.69 -9.18 14.59
CA GLY A 30 -21.64 -10.25 14.25
C GLY A 30 -21.47 -10.79 12.82
N MET A 31 -20.32 -10.53 12.19
CA MET A 31 -20.03 -10.97 10.82
C MET A 31 -19.32 -12.33 10.88
N MET A 32 -20.06 -13.42 10.72
CA MET A 32 -19.45 -14.73 10.47
C MET A 32 -18.92 -14.79 9.03
N ASP A 33 -17.82 -15.50 8.82
CA ASP A 33 -17.19 -15.70 7.51
C ASP A 33 -18.04 -16.68 6.66
N SER A 34 -19.25 -16.26 6.29
CA SER A 34 -20.21 -17.08 5.55
C SER A 34 -20.06 -16.81 4.05
N GLY A 35 -19.15 -17.53 3.39
CA GLY A 35 -18.92 -17.44 1.95
C GLY A 35 -18.20 -18.67 1.40
N PHE A 36 -18.34 -18.92 0.09
CA PHE A 36 -17.59 -19.97 -0.57
C PHE A 36 -16.10 -19.62 -0.62
N ASN A 37 -15.24 -20.61 -0.38
CA ASN A 37 -13.82 -20.52 -0.64
C ASN A 37 -13.58 -20.84 -2.12
N TYR A 38 -12.89 -19.96 -2.82
CA TYR A 38 -12.59 -20.11 -4.24
C TYR A 38 -11.13 -20.50 -4.43
N GLN A 39 -10.87 -21.45 -5.33
CA GLN A 39 -9.52 -21.75 -5.78
C GLN A 39 -9.17 -20.84 -6.97
N ILE A 40 -8.14 -20.02 -6.79
CA ILE A 40 -7.69 -19.03 -7.77
C ILE A 40 -6.72 -19.69 -8.76
N GLN A 41 -6.97 -19.51 -10.05
CA GLN A 41 -6.11 -19.93 -11.15
C GLN A 41 -6.16 -18.85 -12.23
N GLY A 42 -5.05 -18.57 -12.91
CA GLY A 42 -4.93 -17.44 -13.84
C GLY A 42 -5.81 -17.53 -15.11
N ASN A 43 -6.40 -18.69 -15.38
CA ASN A 43 -7.24 -18.97 -16.54
C ASN A 43 -8.73 -19.13 -16.22
N ARG A 44 -9.17 -18.83 -14.99
CA ARG A 44 -10.57 -18.92 -14.58
C ARG A 44 -11.25 -17.56 -14.60
N ASP A 45 -12.56 -17.59 -14.84
CA ASP A 45 -13.39 -16.39 -14.73
C ASP A 45 -13.36 -15.82 -13.32
N VAL A 46 -13.34 -14.50 -13.22
CA VAL A 46 -13.41 -13.79 -11.95
C VAL A 46 -14.80 -14.04 -11.35
N PRO A 47 -14.90 -14.69 -10.17
CA PRO A 47 -16.19 -14.89 -9.52
C PRO A 47 -16.79 -13.53 -9.15
N ASN A 48 -18.05 -13.49 -8.69
CA ASN A 48 -18.66 -12.23 -8.22
C ASN A 48 -17.74 -11.58 -7.16
N TYR A 49 -17.03 -10.53 -7.58
CA TYR A 49 -15.89 -9.98 -6.86
C TYR A 49 -16.29 -9.49 -5.47
N ARG A 50 -17.50 -8.91 -5.37
CA ARG A 50 -18.04 -8.43 -4.11
C ARG A 50 -18.34 -9.54 -3.11
N ASN A 51 -18.75 -10.72 -3.58
CA ASN A 51 -18.96 -11.89 -2.72
C ASN A 51 -17.65 -12.60 -2.40
N PHE A 52 -16.76 -12.72 -3.37
CA PHE A 52 -15.43 -13.29 -3.20
C PHE A 52 -14.66 -12.56 -2.08
N LEU A 53 -14.64 -11.23 -2.11
CA LEU A 53 -13.97 -10.39 -1.11
C LEU A 53 -14.68 -10.32 0.26
N LYS A 54 -15.73 -11.10 0.52
CA LYS A 54 -16.29 -11.17 1.88
C LYS A 54 -15.43 -12.04 2.79
N THR A 55 -14.87 -13.12 2.23
CA THR A 55 -14.15 -14.12 3.01
C THR A 55 -12.70 -13.73 3.24
N SER A 56 -12.17 -13.92 4.46
CA SER A 56 -10.74 -13.71 4.76
C SER A 56 -9.85 -14.54 3.86
N THR A 57 -10.20 -15.82 3.75
CA THR A 57 -9.45 -16.83 3.02
C THR A 57 -9.30 -16.45 1.56
N ASN A 58 -10.37 -16.01 0.91
CA ASN A 58 -10.34 -15.57 -0.49
C ASN A 58 -9.41 -14.37 -0.69
N LYS A 59 -9.40 -13.40 0.24
CA LYS A 59 -8.48 -12.25 0.18
C LYS A 59 -7.02 -12.70 0.31
N ALA A 60 -6.73 -13.56 1.28
CA ALA A 60 -5.39 -14.09 1.50
C ALA A 60 -4.91 -14.91 0.29
N SER A 61 -5.77 -15.78 -0.26
CA SER A 61 -5.48 -16.53 -1.48
C SER A 61 -5.23 -15.62 -2.68
N LEU A 62 -5.97 -14.50 -2.81
CA LEU A 62 -5.76 -13.53 -3.88
C LEU A 62 -4.43 -12.80 -3.73
N ALA A 63 -4.11 -12.33 -2.53
CA ALA A 63 -2.81 -11.71 -2.24
C ALA A 63 -1.66 -12.68 -2.56
N SER A 64 -1.78 -13.93 -2.15
CA SER A 64 -0.80 -14.97 -2.44
C SER A 64 -0.64 -15.26 -3.92
N PHE A 65 -1.75 -15.41 -4.64
CA PHE A 65 -1.73 -15.59 -6.09
C PHE A 65 -1.05 -14.42 -6.80
N ILE A 66 -1.38 -13.17 -6.45
CA ILE A 66 -0.79 -11.98 -7.06
C ILE A 66 0.72 -11.93 -6.80
N CYS A 67 1.17 -12.13 -5.55
CA CYS A 67 2.59 -12.11 -5.22
C CYS A 67 3.34 -13.22 -5.96
N GLN A 68 2.81 -14.43 -6.01
CA GLN A 68 3.44 -15.55 -6.69
C GLN A 68 3.49 -15.32 -8.21
N TYR A 69 2.41 -14.83 -8.80
CA TYR A 69 2.36 -14.50 -10.22
C TYR A 69 3.41 -13.45 -10.60
N ILE A 70 3.57 -12.39 -9.79
CA ILE A 70 4.61 -11.38 -10.01
C ILE A 70 6.01 -11.98 -9.86
N CYS A 71 6.26 -12.82 -8.85
CA CYS A 71 7.54 -13.50 -8.71
C CYS A 71 7.89 -14.39 -9.91
N ASP A 72 6.90 -15.11 -10.45
CA ASP A 72 7.13 -16.10 -11.51
C ASP A 72 7.20 -15.49 -12.91
N ASN A 73 6.48 -14.39 -13.17
CA ASN A 73 6.31 -13.83 -14.51
C ASN A 73 6.78 -12.37 -14.63
N GLY A 74 7.05 -11.71 -13.51
CA GLY A 74 7.31 -10.26 -13.50
C GLY A 74 8.70 -9.89 -14.02
N GLN A 75 9.69 -10.79 -13.97
CA GLN A 75 11.08 -10.48 -14.35
C GLN A 75 11.17 -10.03 -15.81
N ASP A 76 10.48 -10.73 -16.72
CA ASP A 76 10.49 -10.42 -18.16
C ASP A 76 9.76 -9.11 -18.50
N LEU A 77 8.90 -8.64 -17.60
CA LEU A 77 8.10 -7.42 -17.76
C LEU A 77 8.74 -6.20 -17.09
N LEU A 78 9.79 -6.41 -16.29
CA LEU A 78 10.40 -5.38 -15.48
C LEU A 78 11.47 -4.63 -16.29
N PRO A 79 11.38 -3.29 -16.40
CA PRO A 79 12.46 -2.51 -17.03
C PRO A 79 13.76 -2.62 -16.25
N ALA A 80 14.89 -2.42 -16.93
CA ALA A 80 16.22 -2.36 -16.30
C ALA A 80 16.25 -1.31 -15.17
N ASP A 81 17.05 -1.57 -14.13
CA ASP A 81 17.20 -0.73 -12.94
C ASP A 81 15.92 -0.52 -12.11
N LYS A 82 14.86 -1.29 -12.35
CA LYS A 82 13.60 -1.22 -11.59
C LYS A 82 13.44 -2.41 -10.67
N SER A 83 12.67 -2.22 -9.60
CA SER A 83 12.35 -3.30 -8.67
C SER A 83 10.90 -3.25 -8.16
N VAL A 84 10.38 -4.43 -7.82
CA VAL A 84 9.09 -4.59 -7.16
C VAL A 84 9.30 -5.26 -5.81
N VAL A 85 8.83 -4.61 -4.74
CA VAL A 85 8.85 -5.15 -3.39
C VAL A 85 7.45 -5.66 -3.05
N LEU A 86 7.36 -6.89 -2.58
CA LEU A 86 6.12 -7.58 -2.25
C LEU A 86 6.14 -7.96 -0.76
N ALA A 87 5.08 -7.63 -0.04
CA ALA A 87 4.92 -8.04 1.37
C ALA A 87 3.48 -8.41 1.68
N GLY A 88 3.28 -9.30 2.64
CA GLY A 88 1.95 -9.65 3.14
C GLY A 88 1.17 -10.67 2.31
N GLY A 89 1.68 -11.10 1.15
CA GLY A 89 1.00 -12.10 0.30
C GLY A 89 1.55 -13.53 0.42
N PHE A 90 2.69 -13.76 1.04
CA PHE A 90 3.33 -15.09 1.08
C PHE A 90 2.74 -16.04 2.14
N GLU A 91 3.11 -17.31 2.09
CA GLU A 91 2.81 -18.26 3.17
C GLU A 91 3.54 -17.86 4.47
N ASP A 92 4.81 -17.47 4.36
CA ASP A 92 5.51 -16.81 5.45
C ASP A 92 4.92 -15.41 5.67
N GLY A 93 4.25 -15.27 6.82
CA GLY A 93 3.60 -14.14 7.45
C GLY A 93 4.46 -12.87 7.64
N GLU A 94 5.77 -13.01 7.57
CA GLU A 94 6.71 -11.92 7.86
C GLU A 94 7.58 -11.60 6.64
N GLY A 95 7.77 -12.58 5.77
CA GLY A 95 8.57 -12.50 4.56
C GLY A 95 8.22 -11.34 3.64
N VAL A 96 9.27 -10.67 3.18
CA VAL A 96 9.26 -9.66 2.13
C VAL A 96 10.15 -10.14 1.00
N LYS A 97 9.67 -10.05 -0.24
CA LYS A 97 10.47 -10.38 -1.43
C LYS A 97 10.67 -9.15 -2.29
N VAL A 98 11.81 -9.10 -2.96
CA VAL A 98 12.10 -8.13 -4.01
C VAL A 98 12.31 -8.88 -5.31
N LEU A 99 11.68 -8.37 -6.37
CA LEU A 99 11.90 -8.77 -7.75
C LEU A 99 12.68 -7.65 -8.43
N ASN A 100 13.78 -7.98 -9.09
CA ASN A 100 14.57 -7.08 -9.92
C ASN A 100 15.07 -7.82 -11.17
N GLU A 101 15.96 -7.19 -11.95
CA GLU A 101 16.55 -7.77 -13.16
C GLU A 101 17.31 -9.09 -12.93
N VAL A 102 17.87 -9.29 -11.73
CA VAL A 102 18.61 -10.51 -11.36
C VAL A 102 17.63 -11.65 -11.03
N GLY A 103 16.46 -11.32 -10.50
CA GLY A 103 15.40 -12.26 -10.17
C GLY A 103 14.73 -11.93 -8.84
N VAL A 104 14.24 -12.96 -8.16
CA VAL A 104 13.55 -12.84 -6.88
C VAL A 104 14.47 -13.16 -5.71
N SER A 105 14.55 -12.28 -4.72
CA SER A 105 15.27 -12.52 -3.47
C SER A 105 14.46 -12.05 -2.26
N SER A 106 14.84 -12.52 -1.06
CA SER A 106 14.25 -12.09 0.20
C SER A 106 14.86 -10.76 0.67
N LEU A 107 14.04 -9.88 1.23
CA LEU A 107 14.45 -8.60 1.80
C LEU A 107 14.26 -8.60 3.31
N GLU A 108 15.19 -9.26 4.01
CA GLU A 108 15.12 -9.53 5.47
C GLU A 108 15.00 -8.26 6.32
N GLY A 109 15.59 -7.15 5.88
CA GLY A 109 15.53 -5.87 6.59
C GLY A 109 14.12 -5.25 6.68
N LEU A 110 13.13 -5.80 5.97
CA LEU A 110 11.73 -5.36 6.01
C LEU A 110 10.78 -6.41 6.57
N TYR A 111 11.29 -7.50 7.15
CA TYR A 111 10.43 -8.50 7.78
C TYR A 111 9.63 -7.86 8.91
N SER A 112 8.32 -8.15 8.93
CA SER A 112 7.39 -7.47 9.82
C SER A 112 6.31 -8.41 10.33
N THR A 113 6.09 -8.35 11.64
CA THR A 113 5.04 -9.06 12.39
C THR A 113 3.70 -8.33 12.39
N GLN A 114 3.64 -7.13 11.81
CA GLN A 114 2.42 -6.30 11.75
C GLN A 114 1.35 -6.96 10.89
N GLU A 115 0.09 -7.00 11.31
CA GLU A 115 -0.96 -7.68 10.54
C GLU A 115 -1.52 -6.81 9.41
N GLU A 116 -1.61 -5.51 9.60
CA GLU A 116 -2.34 -4.60 8.72
C GLU A 116 -1.43 -3.97 7.65
N ALA A 117 -1.97 -3.82 6.44
CA ALA A 117 -1.22 -3.28 5.31
C ALA A 117 -0.79 -1.82 5.51
N ASP A 118 -1.58 -1.02 6.21
CA ASP A 118 -1.35 0.39 6.49
C ASP A 118 -0.04 0.64 7.27
N THR A 119 0.17 -0.09 8.37
CA THR A 119 1.35 -0.01 9.22
C THR A 119 2.59 -0.52 8.49
N ARG A 120 2.46 -1.64 7.75
CA ARG A 120 3.54 -2.17 6.89
C ARG A 120 3.90 -1.19 5.79
N LEU A 121 2.92 -0.56 5.15
CA LEU A 121 3.12 0.43 4.09
C LEU A 121 3.95 1.61 4.60
N VAL A 122 3.64 2.11 5.80
CA VAL A 122 4.41 3.21 6.40
C VAL A 122 5.83 2.77 6.80
N LEU A 123 6.02 1.55 7.29
CA LEU A 123 7.35 0.99 7.53
C LEU A 123 8.20 0.98 6.24
N HIS A 124 7.64 0.48 5.14
CA HIS A 124 8.31 0.48 3.83
C HIS A 124 8.59 1.90 3.34
N ALA A 125 7.65 2.84 3.52
CA ALA A 125 7.85 4.24 3.15
C ALA A 125 9.01 4.89 3.91
N ILE A 126 9.14 4.66 5.22
CA ILE A 126 10.26 5.15 6.05
C ILE A 126 11.59 4.59 5.55
N MET A 127 11.62 3.30 5.23
CA MET A 127 12.83 2.64 4.76
C MET A 127 13.26 3.14 3.38
N LEU A 128 12.33 3.25 2.43
CA LEU A 128 12.61 3.82 1.10
C LEU A 128 12.98 5.29 1.16
N SER A 129 12.48 6.05 2.16
CA SER A 129 12.81 7.47 2.33
C SER A 129 14.29 7.74 2.63
N ARG A 130 15.08 6.70 2.98
CA ARG A 130 16.53 6.84 3.21
C ARG A 130 17.32 7.05 1.92
N ASP A 131 16.89 6.38 0.86
CA ASP A 131 17.60 6.33 -0.41
C ASP A 131 16.84 7.05 -1.54
N HIS A 132 15.54 7.30 -1.35
CA HIS A 132 14.68 7.94 -2.34
C HIS A 132 14.18 9.31 -1.83
N PRO A 133 14.46 10.40 -2.55
CA PRO A 133 14.02 11.74 -2.15
C PRO A 133 12.51 11.96 -2.34
N ARG A 134 11.85 11.07 -3.08
CA ARG A 134 10.42 11.13 -3.39
C ARG A 134 9.75 9.79 -3.14
N ILE A 135 8.64 9.82 -2.41
CA ILE A 135 7.77 8.67 -2.18
C ILE A 135 6.33 9.03 -2.62
N ILE A 136 5.70 8.12 -3.37
CA ILE A 136 4.30 8.23 -3.78
C ILE A 136 3.55 7.05 -3.15
N ILE A 137 2.53 7.37 -2.36
CA ILE A 137 1.71 6.41 -1.62
C ILE A 137 0.31 6.46 -2.21
N ARG A 138 -0.15 5.32 -2.70
CA ARG A 138 -1.52 5.15 -3.17
C ARG A 138 -2.27 4.28 -2.19
N CYS A 139 -3.14 4.91 -1.40
CA CYS A 139 -3.95 4.23 -0.41
C CYS A 139 -5.21 5.04 -0.15
N ASP A 140 -6.36 4.37 -0.05
CA ASP A 140 -7.63 4.98 0.29
C ASP A 140 -7.94 4.91 1.80
N ASP A 141 -7.05 4.28 2.59
CA ASP A 141 -7.24 4.07 4.02
C ASP A 141 -6.75 5.27 4.83
N THR A 142 -7.66 5.88 5.61
CA THR A 142 -7.39 7.09 6.40
C THR A 142 -6.32 6.88 7.46
N ASP A 143 -6.14 5.65 7.95
CA ASP A 143 -5.17 5.35 8.99
C ASP A 143 -3.74 5.56 8.45
N VAL A 144 -3.53 5.29 7.15
CA VAL A 144 -2.28 5.63 6.45
C VAL A 144 -2.03 7.14 6.46
N LEU A 145 -3.04 8.00 6.25
CA LEU A 145 -2.85 9.45 6.29
C LEU A 145 -2.30 9.90 7.64
N VAL A 146 -2.93 9.42 8.71
CA VAL A 146 -2.60 9.81 10.09
C VAL A 146 -1.18 9.38 10.42
N LEU A 147 -0.82 8.14 10.08
CA LEU A 147 0.52 7.62 10.26
C LEU A 147 1.54 8.43 9.44
N LEU A 148 1.25 8.75 8.18
CA LEU A 148 2.15 9.55 7.34
C LEU A 148 2.37 10.95 7.89
N VAL A 149 1.32 11.63 8.35
CA VAL A 149 1.44 12.96 8.98
C VAL A 149 2.32 12.87 10.22
N TYR A 150 2.12 11.85 11.07
CA TYR A 150 2.94 11.63 12.25
C TYR A 150 4.42 11.44 11.89
N TYR A 151 4.75 10.47 11.03
CA TYR A 151 6.15 10.19 10.69
C TYR A 151 6.83 11.28 9.86
N TRP A 152 6.05 12.02 9.05
CA TRP A 152 6.54 13.22 8.37
C TRP A 152 6.93 14.30 9.38
N SER A 153 6.09 14.57 10.39
CA SER A 153 6.39 15.55 11.44
C SER A 153 7.64 15.20 12.28
N ARG A 154 8.04 13.93 12.26
CA ARG A 154 9.24 13.40 12.94
C ARG A 154 10.48 13.40 12.06
N GLY A 155 10.39 13.83 10.81
CA GLY A 155 11.49 13.80 9.85
C GLY A 155 11.90 12.39 9.44
N ALA A 156 11.00 11.41 9.56
CA ALA A 156 11.28 10.00 9.22
C ALA A 156 10.94 9.63 7.77
N LEU A 157 10.36 10.56 7.02
CA LEU A 157 9.96 10.37 5.62
C LEU A 157 10.77 11.30 4.70
N ALA A 158 10.74 11.00 3.41
CA ALA A 158 11.44 11.74 2.37
C ALA A 158 10.99 13.20 2.27
N ASP A 159 11.81 14.03 1.64
CA ASP A 159 11.52 15.45 1.41
C ASP A 159 10.26 15.66 0.53
N GLU A 160 9.97 14.70 -0.36
CA GLU A 160 8.78 14.75 -1.21
C GLU A 160 7.86 13.54 -0.97
N VAL A 161 6.82 13.70 -0.15
CA VAL A 161 5.79 12.66 0.04
C VAL A 161 4.48 13.07 -0.62
N TYR A 162 3.94 12.19 -1.45
CA TYR A 162 2.66 12.34 -2.13
C TYR A 162 1.73 11.22 -1.71
N ALA A 163 0.55 11.56 -1.18
CA ALA A 163 -0.50 10.61 -0.86
C ALA A 163 -1.67 10.79 -1.83
N CYS A 164 -1.89 9.81 -2.71
CA CYS A 164 -2.99 9.79 -3.66
C CYS A 164 -4.12 8.93 -3.13
N TRP A 165 -5.28 9.55 -2.97
CA TRP A 165 -6.55 8.93 -2.61
C TRP A 165 -7.41 8.90 -3.87
N ALA A 166 -8.26 7.90 -4.04
CA ALA A 166 -9.13 7.71 -5.21
C ALA A 166 -9.99 8.94 -5.57
N LEU A 167 -10.07 9.94 -4.71
CA LEU A 167 -10.79 11.20 -4.97
C LEU A 167 -9.97 12.49 -4.84
N ARG A 168 -8.75 12.51 -4.25
CA ARG A 168 -7.90 13.72 -4.08
C ARG A 168 -6.42 13.36 -3.85
N GLU A 169 -5.50 14.14 -4.42
CA GLU A 169 -4.06 14.06 -4.13
C GLU A 169 -3.70 15.04 -3.00
N ILE A 170 -3.05 14.55 -1.94
CA ILE A 170 -2.51 15.37 -0.84
C ILE A 170 -0.99 15.26 -0.90
N ARG A 171 -0.32 16.39 -1.13
CA ARG A 171 1.15 16.49 -1.13
C ARG A 171 1.63 17.02 0.21
N LEU A 172 2.45 16.25 0.91
CA LEU A 172 3.11 16.67 2.15
C LEU A 172 4.47 17.26 1.77
N LYS A 173 4.51 18.59 1.59
CA LYS A 173 5.74 19.37 1.40
C LYS A 173 5.65 20.71 2.11
N GLY A 174 6.79 21.20 2.59
CA GLY A 174 6.97 22.57 3.10
C GLY A 174 6.72 23.71 2.09
N THR A 175 6.18 23.44 0.88
CA THR A 175 5.69 24.45 -0.07
C THR A 175 4.68 23.81 -1.03
N ILE A 176 3.46 24.37 -1.10
CA ILE A 176 2.27 23.77 -1.72
C ILE A 176 2.15 24.13 -3.20
N HIS A 177 1.94 23.14 -4.05
CA HIS A 177 1.40 23.29 -5.41
C HIS A 177 0.41 22.16 -5.68
N THR A 178 -0.81 22.50 -6.11
CA THR A 178 -1.84 21.57 -6.58
C THR A 178 -1.72 21.39 -8.09
N CYS A 179 -1.69 20.15 -8.58
CA CYS A 179 -1.98 19.85 -9.97
C CYS A 179 -3.14 18.85 -10.03
N SER A 180 -4.11 19.15 -10.88
CA SER A 180 -5.19 18.23 -11.29
C SER A 180 -4.58 16.98 -11.94
N PRO A 181 -5.27 15.82 -11.99
CA PRO A 181 -4.80 14.61 -12.69
C PRO A 181 -4.50 14.80 -14.18
N TYR A 182 -4.77 15.97 -14.74
CA TYR A 182 -4.27 16.43 -16.03
C TYR A 182 -3.69 17.84 -15.88
N GLN A 183 -2.36 17.94 -15.80
CA GLN A 183 -1.50 19.09 -16.15
C GLN A 183 -0.37 19.27 -15.12
N TYR A 184 0.81 18.77 -15.49
CA TYR A 184 2.08 19.27 -14.99
C TYR A 184 2.29 20.70 -15.55
N GLN A 185 1.97 21.75 -14.81
CA GLN A 185 2.55 23.07 -15.07
C GLN A 185 2.57 24.02 -13.87
N THR A 186 3.62 24.84 -13.89
CA THR A 186 4.28 25.70 -12.89
C THR A 186 3.45 26.75 -12.12
N ARG A 187 3.80 26.91 -10.82
CA ARG A 187 3.78 28.09 -9.91
C ARG A 187 2.87 29.30 -10.23
N GLN A 188 1.99 29.68 -9.29
CA GLN A 188 2.08 30.94 -8.51
C GLN A 188 1.03 31.01 -7.37
N SER A 189 1.51 31.40 -6.20
CA SER A 189 0.91 32.09 -5.05
C SER A 189 -0.62 32.24 -4.95
N SER A 190 -1.24 31.59 -3.95
CA SER A 190 -1.99 32.20 -2.83
C SER A 190 -2.82 31.14 -2.10
N MET A 191 -2.77 31.24 -0.78
CA MET A 191 -3.20 30.27 0.23
C MET A 191 -4.72 30.24 0.39
N GLN A 192 -5.36 29.08 0.28
CA GLN A 192 -6.59 28.73 1.00
C GLN A 192 -6.64 27.21 1.26
N VAL A 193 -6.61 26.81 2.53
CA VAL A 193 -7.00 25.46 2.95
C VAL A 193 -8.52 25.42 2.90
N ILE A 194 -9.08 24.84 1.84
CA ILE A 194 -10.51 24.52 1.77
C ILE A 194 -10.69 23.09 2.28
N THR A 195 -10.84 22.95 3.60
CA THR A 195 -11.56 21.80 4.14
C THR A 195 -13.04 22.07 3.91
N SER A 196 -13.70 21.26 3.07
CA SER A 196 -15.15 21.33 2.95
C SER A 196 -15.79 20.66 4.17
N ARG A 197 -16.13 21.53 5.14
CA ARG A 197 -17.12 21.42 6.22
C ARG A 197 -16.84 20.47 7.40
N ALA A 198 -16.37 21.14 8.45
CA ALA A 198 -16.80 21.03 9.85
C ALA A 198 -16.54 19.72 10.61
N CYS A 199 -15.37 19.65 11.26
CA CYS A 199 -15.34 19.30 12.68
C CYS A 199 -14.18 20.07 13.33
N SER A 200 -14.51 21.03 14.18
CA SER A 200 -13.53 21.72 15.02
C SER A 200 -13.20 20.82 16.20
N VAL A 201 -11.95 20.37 16.28
CA VAL A 201 -11.38 19.90 17.54
C VAL A 201 -10.23 20.84 17.86
N ARG A 202 -10.43 21.69 18.88
CA ARG A 202 -9.36 22.42 19.53
C ARG A 202 -8.63 21.47 20.46
N MET A 203 -7.31 21.42 20.35
CA MET A 203 -6.41 21.28 21.49
C MET A 203 -5.59 22.56 21.56
#